data_AF-A0A843FSG6-F1
#
_entry.id   AF-A0A843FSG6-F1
#
_cell.length_a   1.000
_cell.length_b   1.000
_cell.length_c   1.000
_cell.angle_alpha   90.00
_cell.angle_beta   90.00
_cell.angle_gamma   90.00
#
_symmetry.space_group_name_H-M   'P 1'
#
loop_
_entity.id
_entity.type
_entity.pdbx_description
1 polymer ?
#
loop_
_entity_poly.entity_id
_entity_poly.type
_entity_poly.pdbx_seq_one_letter_code
_entity_poly.pdbx_strand_id
1 'polypeptide(L)'
;KGLAQKHGDRYLIHNPPSRILSQEELDGIYEMDFEDAVHPYYLKQGPVRSMETIRNSVTALRGCYGECNFCSIALMQGRTVVSRSEESILREVKRIASRKGFNGIINDVGGPTANMYGFECSMKLVKGACTDKRCLYPKPCPHLPIDHSKHMHLLDSIRKVPGVKKVNIASGIRYDMIVADKNHGNDYLEDLCKYHVSGQLKIAPEHISDEVLAHMGKPGRNILMEFKGMFDETNKKLGKDQFLTYYLIAAHPGCNEMHMKELSSFCRERLKTNPEQVQIFTPTPSTISTLMYYSRKDWSGKKNIKAEHSMQMKQRQKDIVLDPQKKARR
;
A
#
# COMPACT_ATOMS: atom_id res chain seq x y z
N LYS A 1 -15.15 -12.43 21.31
CA LYS A 1 -15.76 -13.76 21.59
C LYS A 1 -15.69 -14.58 20.30
N GLY A 2 -15.30 -15.85 20.37
CA GLY A 2 -15.36 -16.74 19.19
C GLY A 2 -16.80 -17.07 18.81
N LEU A 3 -17.01 -17.59 17.60
CA LEU A 3 -18.30 -18.09 17.11
C LEU A 3 -18.23 -19.60 16.92
N ALA A 4 -19.24 -20.33 17.38
CA ALA A 4 -19.40 -21.75 17.11
C ALA A 4 -20.71 -21.95 16.33
N GLN A 5 -20.62 -22.43 15.09
CA GLN A 5 -21.78 -22.70 14.24
C GLN A 5 -21.87 -24.20 13.98
N LYS A 6 -22.99 -24.82 14.39
CA LYS A 6 -23.27 -26.21 14.01
C LYS A 6 -23.53 -26.28 12.50
N HIS A 7 -22.85 -27.19 11.83
CA HIS A 7 -22.99 -27.44 10.40
C HIS A 7 -23.00 -28.96 10.16
N GLY A 8 -24.20 -29.51 9.93
CA GLY A 8 -24.42 -30.96 9.88
C GLY A 8 -24.08 -31.63 11.22
N ASP A 9 -23.14 -32.57 11.18
CA ASP A 9 -22.62 -33.34 12.31
C ASP A 9 -21.39 -32.70 12.99
N ARG A 10 -20.93 -31.54 12.51
CA ARG A 10 -19.72 -30.85 13.00
C ARG A 10 -20.00 -29.43 13.46
N TYR A 11 -19.04 -28.83 14.15
CA TYR A 11 -19.03 -27.41 14.49
C TYR A 11 -17.92 -26.69 13.73
N LEU A 12 -18.28 -25.60 13.06
CA LEU A 12 -17.32 -24.60 12.58
C LEU A 12 -16.99 -23.66 13.74
N ILE A 13 -15.76 -23.74 14.23
CA ILE A 13 -15.25 -22.89 15.32
C ILE A 13 -14.44 -21.75 14.71
N HIS A 14 -14.94 -20.52 14.86
CA HIS A 14 -14.23 -19.31 14.52
C HIS A 14 -13.66 -18.70 15.81
N ASN A 15 -12.34 -18.84 15.98
CA ASN A 15 -11.63 -18.24 17.11
C ASN A 15 -11.69 -16.70 17.04
N PRO A 16 -11.66 -16.01 18.20
CA PRO A 16 -11.51 -14.55 18.20
C PRO A 16 -10.22 -14.15 17.45
N PRO A 17 -10.19 -12.97 16.82
CA PRO A 17 -8.99 -12.47 16.17
C PRO A 17 -7.85 -12.35 17.20
N SER A 18 -6.62 -12.58 16.75
CA SER A 18 -5.43 -12.37 17.59
C SER A 18 -5.38 -10.94 18.09
N ARG A 19 -4.90 -10.74 19.33
CA ARG A 19 -4.58 -9.40 19.80
C ARG A 19 -3.50 -8.78 18.91
N ILE A 20 -3.46 -7.46 18.90
CA ILE A 20 -2.41 -6.71 18.24
C ILE A 20 -1.11 -6.99 19.00
N LEU A 21 -0.05 -7.32 18.26
CA LEU A 21 1.26 -7.59 18.83
C LEU A 21 1.81 -6.30 19.45
N SER A 22 2.53 -6.42 20.57
CA SER A 22 3.36 -5.32 21.05
C SER A 22 4.56 -5.10 20.11
N GLN A 23 5.25 -3.98 20.28
CA GLN A 23 6.49 -3.72 19.53
C GLN A 23 7.54 -4.80 19.82
N GLU A 24 7.69 -5.21 21.09
CA GLU A 24 8.63 -6.23 21.51
C GLU A 24 8.30 -7.61 20.93
N GLU A 25 7.02 -7.96 20.85
CA GLU A 25 6.56 -9.19 20.20
C GLU A 25 6.84 -9.16 18.69
N LEU A 26 6.64 -8.00 18.05
CA LEU A 26 6.91 -7.83 16.63
C LEU A 26 8.42 -7.92 16.35
N ASP A 27 9.24 -7.24 17.15
CA ASP A 27 10.70 -7.31 17.08
C ASP A 27 11.19 -8.75 17.27
N GLY A 28 10.67 -9.45 18.29
CA GLY A 28 11.01 -10.85 18.57
C GLY A 28 10.71 -11.78 17.41
N ILE A 29 9.60 -11.57 16.68
CA ILE A 29 9.27 -12.36 15.47
C ILE A 29 10.29 -12.12 14.37
N TYR A 30 10.60 -10.86 14.05
CA TYR A 30 11.53 -10.55 12.94
C TYR A 30 13.00 -10.81 13.29
N GLU A 31 13.33 -10.95 14.58
CA GLU A 31 14.66 -11.33 15.05
C GLU A 31 14.89 -12.84 15.13
N MET A 32 13.86 -13.66 14.89
CA MET A 32 14.03 -15.11 14.79
C MET A 32 15.06 -15.49 13.71
N ASP A 33 15.68 -16.65 13.90
CA ASP A 33 16.75 -17.16 13.04
C ASP A 33 16.19 -17.77 11.75
N PHE A 34 15.57 -16.92 10.92
CA PHE A 34 15.12 -17.31 9.60
C PHE A 34 16.32 -17.49 8.65
N GLU A 35 16.27 -18.55 7.84
CA GLU A 35 17.27 -18.82 6.80
C GLU A 35 17.36 -17.69 5.75
N ASP A 36 16.27 -16.93 5.56
CA ASP A 36 16.15 -15.86 4.55
C ASP A 36 16.51 -16.30 3.11
N ALA A 37 16.38 -17.60 2.84
CA ALA A 37 16.63 -18.21 1.54
C ALA A 37 15.49 -19.13 1.14
N VAL A 38 15.46 -19.48 -0.14
CA VAL A 38 14.52 -20.49 -0.66
C VAL A 38 14.86 -21.83 -0.06
N HIS A 39 13.85 -22.53 0.44
CA HIS A 39 14.05 -23.88 0.94
C HIS A 39 14.69 -24.80 -0.12
N PRO A 40 15.71 -25.61 0.21
CA PRO A 40 16.47 -26.42 -0.77
C PRO A 40 15.61 -27.33 -1.66
N TYR A 41 14.47 -27.81 -1.14
CA TYR A 41 13.50 -28.58 -1.91
C TYR A 41 13.01 -27.86 -3.17
N TYR A 42 12.71 -26.56 -3.08
CA TYR A 42 12.24 -25.78 -4.22
C TYR A 42 13.38 -25.35 -5.15
N LEU A 43 14.58 -25.11 -4.61
CA LEU A 43 15.75 -24.76 -5.42
C LEU A 43 16.11 -25.86 -6.43
N LYS A 44 15.88 -27.14 -6.09
CA LYS A 44 16.08 -28.27 -7.01
C LYS A 44 15.14 -28.23 -8.23
N GLN A 45 14.02 -27.52 -8.13
CA GLN A 45 13.03 -27.40 -9.22
C GLN A 45 13.31 -26.19 -10.12
N GLY A 46 14.24 -25.32 -9.74
CA GLY A 46 14.63 -24.15 -10.52
C GLY A 46 14.71 -22.87 -9.68
N PRO A 47 15.13 -21.76 -10.31
CA PRO A 47 15.24 -20.47 -9.64
C PRO A 47 13.87 -19.91 -9.26
N VAL A 48 13.75 -19.41 -8.03
CA VAL A 48 12.54 -18.74 -7.53
C VAL A 48 12.69 -17.23 -7.71
N ARG A 49 12.15 -16.71 -8.81
CA ARG A 49 12.30 -15.30 -9.22
C ARG A 49 11.80 -14.29 -8.19
N SER A 50 10.81 -14.64 -7.37
CA SER A 50 10.31 -13.73 -6.32
C SER A 50 11.37 -13.37 -5.28
N MET A 51 12.41 -14.22 -5.10
CA MET A 51 13.53 -13.87 -4.23
C MET A 51 14.32 -12.67 -4.71
N GLU A 52 14.37 -12.43 -6.02
CA GLU A 52 15.08 -11.26 -6.56
C GLU A 52 14.45 -9.96 -6.07
N THR A 53 13.13 -9.96 -5.82
CA THR A 53 12.37 -8.79 -5.39
C THR A 53 12.26 -8.65 -3.87
N ILE A 54 12.27 -9.76 -3.12
CA ILE A 54 12.05 -9.72 -1.65
C ILE A 54 13.33 -9.87 -0.83
N ARG A 55 14.44 -10.35 -1.40
CA ARG A 55 15.72 -10.44 -0.68
C ARG A 55 16.13 -9.07 -0.16
N ASN A 56 16.83 -9.00 0.97
CA ASN A 56 17.32 -7.75 1.56
C ASN A 56 16.22 -6.70 1.79
N SER A 57 14.97 -7.11 1.98
CA SER A 57 13.86 -6.23 2.33
C SER A 57 13.54 -6.37 3.82
N VAL A 58 13.33 -5.26 4.50
CA VAL A 58 13.09 -5.22 5.94
C VAL A 58 11.67 -4.70 6.19
N THR A 59 10.88 -5.48 6.94
CA THR A 59 9.55 -5.00 7.37
C THR A 59 9.73 -4.13 8.62
N ALA A 60 9.37 -2.86 8.55
CA ALA A 60 9.47 -1.89 9.64
C ALA A 60 8.18 -1.75 10.46
N LEU A 61 7.02 -2.14 9.91
CA LEU A 61 5.73 -1.99 10.58
C LEU A 61 4.69 -3.02 10.14
N ARG A 62 3.67 -3.20 10.98
CA ARG A 62 2.49 -4.03 10.74
C ARG A 62 1.21 -3.22 10.93
N GLY A 63 0.20 -3.46 10.11
CA GLY A 63 -1.09 -2.76 10.15
C GLY A 63 -1.19 -1.64 9.10
N CYS A 64 -2.39 -1.08 8.92
CA CYS A 64 -2.61 -0.02 7.94
C CYS A 64 -3.77 0.91 8.31
N TYR A 65 -3.54 2.23 8.23
CA TYR A 65 -4.56 3.27 8.43
C TYR A 65 -5.55 3.41 7.28
N GLY A 66 -5.26 2.77 6.14
CA GLY A 66 -5.96 3.05 4.90
C GLY A 66 -7.41 2.61 4.88
N GLU A 67 -7.72 1.47 5.51
CA GLU A 67 -9.07 0.88 5.53
C GLU A 67 -9.76 0.90 4.15
N CYS A 68 -8.98 0.64 3.10
CA CYS A 68 -9.47 0.67 1.72
C CYS A 68 -10.43 -0.51 1.55
N ASN A 69 -11.62 -0.24 1.01
CA ASN A 69 -12.73 -1.20 0.98
C ASN A 69 -12.43 -2.48 0.19
N PHE A 70 -11.40 -2.48 -0.66
CA PHE A 70 -10.98 -3.63 -1.47
C PHE A 70 -9.76 -4.37 -0.90
N CYS A 71 -9.13 -3.82 0.13
CA CYS A 71 -7.88 -4.33 0.71
C CYS A 71 -8.17 -5.17 1.96
N SER A 72 -7.48 -6.30 2.12
CA SER A 72 -7.61 -7.18 3.29
C SER A 72 -6.62 -6.89 4.42
N ILE A 73 -5.67 -5.95 4.23
CA ILE A 73 -4.61 -5.71 5.21
C ILE A 73 -5.18 -5.28 6.57
N ALA A 74 -6.13 -4.35 6.59
CA ALA A 74 -6.76 -3.92 7.84
C ALA A 74 -7.49 -5.07 8.57
N LEU A 75 -7.94 -6.09 7.83
CA LEU A 75 -8.58 -7.29 8.38
C LEU A 75 -7.55 -8.29 8.92
N MET A 76 -6.42 -8.46 8.22
CA MET A 76 -5.39 -9.45 8.57
C MET A 76 -4.35 -8.95 9.58
N GLN A 77 -3.95 -7.69 9.45
CA GLN A 77 -2.91 -7.07 10.26
C GLN A 77 -3.46 -6.07 11.28
N GLY A 78 -4.74 -5.73 11.18
CA GLY A 78 -5.38 -4.75 12.05
C GLY A 78 -5.29 -3.32 11.52
N ARG A 79 -6.12 -2.47 12.13
CA ARG A 79 -6.20 -1.04 11.81
C ARG A 79 -5.18 -0.21 12.58
N THR A 80 -4.66 -0.74 13.68
CA THR A 80 -3.57 -0.14 14.47
C THR A 80 -2.26 -0.46 13.81
N VAL A 81 -1.45 0.57 13.57
CA VAL A 81 -0.09 0.37 13.06
C VAL A 81 0.83 0.20 14.25
N VAL A 82 1.59 -0.88 14.21
CA VAL A 82 2.66 -1.16 15.17
C VAL A 82 3.97 -1.11 14.42
N SER A 83 4.82 -0.17 14.80
CA SER A 83 6.20 -0.09 14.31
C SER A 83 7.08 -1.04 15.10
N ARG A 84 8.06 -1.63 14.44
CA ARG A 84 9.21 -2.26 15.10
C ARG A 84 10.10 -1.20 15.72
N SER A 85 10.93 -1.60 16.69
CA SER A 85 11.97 -0.70 17.19
C SER A 85 13.02 -0.43 16.11
N GLU A 86 13.58 0.78 16.16
CA GLU A 86 14.71 1.13 15.30
C GLU A 86 15.91 0.22 15.57
N GLU A 87 16.13 -0.14 16.84
CA GLU A 87 17.21 -1.04 17.26
C GLU A 87 17.07 -2.43 16.64
N SER A 88 15.85 -2.99 16.62
CA SER A 88 15.56 -4.28 15.98
C SER A 88 15.84 -4.23 14.47
N ILE A 89 15.34 -3.20 13.80
CA ILE A 89 15.55 -3.00 12.37
C ILE A 89 17.05 -2.88 12.05
N LEU A 90 17.79 -2.09 12.84
CA LEU A 90 19.24 -1.91 12.62
C LEU A 90 20.03 -3.19 12.88
N ARG A 91 19.63 -4.04 13.84
CA ARG A 91 20.25 -5.37 14.03
C ARG A 91 20.04 -6.26 12.81
N GLU A 92 18.82 -6.31 12.27
CA GLU A 92 18.51 -7.09 11.07
C GLU A 92 19.27 -6.58 9.84
N VAL A 93 19.32 -5.26 9.63
CA VAL A 93 20.08 -4.63 8.54
C VAL A 93 21.57 -4.96 8.65
N LYS A 94 22.16 -4.91 9.86
CA LYS A 94 23.55 -5.31 10.09
C LYS A 94 23.79 -6.78 9.74
N ARG A 95 22.87 -7.68 10.12
CA ARG A 95 22.93 -9.11 9.77
C ARG A 95 22.86 -9.32 8.26
N ILE A 96 21.98 -8.61 7.56
CA ILE A 96 21.91 -8.63 6.09
C ILE A 96 23.23 -8.13 5.49
N ALA A 97 23.75 -7.00 5.99
CA ALA A 97 24.96 -6.38 5.49
C ALA A 97 26.23 -7.23 5.69
N SER A 98 26.26 -8.10 6.72
CA SER A 98 27.36 -9.02 6.96
C SER A 98 27.33 -10.29 6.09
N ARG A 99 26.26 -10.54 5.32
CA ARG A 99 26.15 -11.75 4.48
C ARG A 99 27.14 -11.72 3.32
N LYS A 100 27.77 -12.87 3.05
CA LYS A 100 28.63 -13.05 1.87
C LYS A 100 27.80 -12.80 0.60
N GLY A 101 28.29 -11.90 -0.26
CA GLY A 101 27.60 -11.54 -1.51
C GLY A 101 26.53 -10.45 -1.37
N PHE A 102 26.40 -9.81 -0.20
CA PHE A 102 25.58 -8.60 -0.09
C PHE A 102 26.11 -7.51 -1.04
N ASN A 103 25.22 -6.97 -1.88
CA ASN A 103 25.56 -5.98 -2.90
C ASN A 103 25.56 -4.53 -2.40
N GLY A 104 25.30 -4.32 -1.11
CA GLY A 104 25.14 -2.99 -0.51
C GLY A 104 23.75 -2.39 -0.66
N ILE A 105 22.75 -3.14 -1.15
CA ILE A 105 21.42 -2.61 -1.42
C ILE A 105 20.39 -3.28 -0.50
N ILE A 106 19.74 -2.46 0.33
CA ILE A 106 18.48 -2.80 0.98
C ILE A 106 17.36 -2.51 -0.01
N ASN A 107 16.63 -3.55 -0.39
CA ASN A 107 15.65 -3.49 -1.49
C ASN A 107 14.36 -2.79 -1.09
N ASP A 108 14.00 -2.86 0.19
CA ASP A 108 12.84 -2.19 0.74
C ASP A 108 12.97 -2.03 2.26
N VAL A 109 12.45 -0.93 2.79
CA VAL A 109 12.19 -0.74 4.22
C VAL A 109 10.74 -0.33 4.34
N GLY A 110 9.88 -1.24 4.76
CA GLY A 110 8.44 -1.04 4.54
C GLY A 110 7.53 -1.93 5.35
N GLY A 111 6.44 -2.36 4.72
CA GLY A 111 5.31 -3.04 5.34
C GLY A 111 4.12 -2.90 4.40
N PRO A 112 2.87 -2.93 4.90
CA PRO A 112 1.71 -2.57 4.09
C PRO A 112 1.83 -1.23 3.34
N THR A 113 2.42 -0.23 4.00
CA THR A 113 2.68 1.09 3.46
C THR A 113 3.86 1.66 4.22
N ALA A 114 4.94 2.05 3.54
CA ALA A 114 6.20 2.42 4.20
C ALA A 114 6.06 3.66 5.11
N ASN A 115 5.37 4.69 4.63
CA ASN A 115 5.28 5.99 5.31
C ASN A 115 4.25 6.04 6.46
N MET A 116 3.96 4.90 7.09
CA MET A 116 3.14 4.81 8.31
C MET A 116 3.96 4.59 9.59
N TYR A 117 5.29 4.56 9.49
CA TYR A 117 6.19 4.25 10.61
C TYR A 117 6.27 5.38 11.64
N GLY A 118 6.20 5.03 12.93
CA GLY A 118 6.65 5.89 14.04
C GLY A 118 5.57 6.70 14.76
N PHE A 119 4.34 6.75 14.26
CA PHE A 119 3.23 7.48 14.88
C PHE A 119 1.96 6.65 14.90
N GLU A 120 1.09 6.89 15.89
CA GLU A 120 -0.24 6.30 16.03
C GLU A 120 -1.14 7.26 16.84
N CYS A 121 -2.45 7.14 16.67
CA CYS A 121 -3.43 7.88 17.46
C CYS A 121 -3.43 7.40 18.92
N SER A 122 -3.13 8.30 19.86
CA SER A 122 -3.07 7.98 21.29
C SER A 122 -4.37 7.38 21.83
N MET A 123 -5.52 7.88 21.37
CA MET A 123 -6.84 7.36 21.75
C MET A 123 -7.05 5.92 21.28
N LYS A 124 -6.50 5.56 20.11
CA LYS A 124 -6.62 4.22 19.52
C LYS A 124 -5.75 3.20 20.24
N LEU A 125 -4.63 3.61 20.82
CA LEU A 125 -3.80 2.75 21.67
C LEU A 125 -4.52 2.36 22.96
N VAL A 126 -5.34 3.26 23.53
CA VAL A 126 -6.05 3.01 24.79
C VAL A 126 -7.42 2.33 24.57
N LYS A 127 -8.19 2.80 23.59
CA LYS A 127 -9.60 2.39 23.38
C LYS A 127 -9.80 1.45 22.20
N GLY A 128 -8.76 1.20 21.41
CA GLY A 128 -8.87 0.52 20.13
C GLY A 128 -9.34 1.45 19.00
N ALA A 129 -9.37 0.91 17.78
CA ALA A 129 -9.75 1.67 16.60
C ALA A 129 -11.23 2.06 16.60
N CYS A 130 -11.54 3.28 16.17
CA CYS A 130 -12.91 3.82 16.09
C CYS A 130 -13.85 2.86 15.34
N THR A 131 -15.10 2.76 15.79
CA THR A 131 -16.11 1.89 15.17
C THR A 131 -16.78 2.55 13.96
N ASP A 132 -16.85 3.88 13.95
CA ASP A 132 -17.63 4.71 13.04
C ASP A 132 -16.78 5.67 12.18
N LYS A 133 -15.47 5.75 12.45
CA LYS A 133 -14.54 6.66 11.79
C LYS A 133 -13.37 5.91 11.20
N ARG A 134 -12.88 6.39 10.05
CA ARG A 134 -11.67 5.90 9.40
C ARG A 134 -10.55 6.91 9.57
N CYS A 135 -9.31 6.43 9.63
CA CYS A 135 -8.15 7.27 9.87
C CYS A 135 -7.83 8.22 8.71
N LEU A 136 -7.98 7.77 7.46
CA LEU A 136 -7.55 8.53 6.27
C LEU A 136 -8.67 8.93 5.30
N TYR A 137 -9.91 8.48 5.53
CA TYR A 137 -11.04 8.74 4.62
C TYR A 137 -12.25 9.29 5.40
N PRO A 138 -12.97 10.31 4.89
CA PRO A 138 -12.79 10.98 3.59
C PRO A 138 -11.60 11.95 3.54
N LYS A 139 -11.09 12.34 4.71
CA LYS A 139 -9.87 13.12 4.88
C LYS A 139 -9.08 12.58 6.08
N PRO A 140 -7.76 12.82 6.16
CA PRO A 140 -6.98 12.46 7.33
C PRO A 140 -7.59 12.98 8.64
N CYS A 141 -7.68 12.08 9.62
CA CYS A 141 -8.21 12.39 10.94
C CYS A 141 -7.25 13.33 11.68
N PRO A 142 -7.73 14.44 12.28
CA PRO A 142 -6.85 15.37 13.01
C PRO A 142 -6.24 14.77 14.28
N HIS A 143 -6.76 13.64 14.78
CA HIS A 143 -6.22 12.93 15.94
C HIS A 143 -5.17 11.87 15.55
N LEU A 144 -4.93 11.64 14.26
CA LEU A 144 -3.79 10.86 13.80
C LEU A 144 -2.64 11.84 13.56
N PRO A 145 -1.60 11.86 14.41
CA PRO A 145 -0.51 12.81 14.29
C PRO A 145 0.44 12.35 13.18
N ILE A 146 0.06 12.59 11.92
CA ILE A 146 0.88 12.24 10.77
C ILE A 146 2.15 13.11 10.83
N ASP A 147 3.29 12.44 10.98
CA ASP A 147 4.61 13.06 11.06
C ASP A 147 5.66 12.06 10.54
N HIS A 148 6.32 12.40 9.44
CA HIS A 148 7.28 11.50 8.79
C HIS A 148 8.71 11.57 9.35
N SER A 149 8.99 12.42 10.34
CA SER A 149 10.33 12.64 10.92
C SER A 149 10.99 11.34 11.41
N LYS A 150 10.23 10.48 12.10
CA LYS A 150 10.76 9.18 12.59
C LYS A 150 11.10 8.21 11.48
N HIS A 151 10.34 8.23 10.38
CA HIS A 151 10.65 7.37 9.23
C HIS A 151 11.90 7.89 8.51
N MET A 152 12.05 9.21 8.34
CA MET A 152 13.29 9.81 7.81
C MET A 152 14.51 9.43 8.67
N HIS A 153 14.37 9.57 10.00
CA HIS A 153 15.43 9.19 10.94
C HIS A 153 15.85 7.72 10.75
N LEU A 154 14.87 6.80 10.74
CA LEU A 154 15.12 5.38 10.51
C LEU A 154 15.89 5.14 9.20
N LEU A 155 15.45 5.73 8.09
CA LEU A 155 16.07 5.53 6.79
C LEU A 155 17.50 6.08 6.74
N ASP A 156 17.76 7.21 7.38
CA ASP A 156 19.11 7.75 7.52
C ASP A 156 20.00 6.89 8.41
N SER A 157 19.49 6.36 9.52
CA SER A 157 20.21 5.41 10.38
C SER A 157 20.60 4.13 9.62
N ILE A 158 19.70 3.58 8.80
CA ILE A 158 19.97 2.39 7.98
C ILE A 158 21.07 2.68 6.95
N ARG A 159 21.04 3.85 6.30
CA ARG A 159 22.07 4.26 5.32
C ARG A 159 23.47 4.35 5.93
N LYS A 160 23.57 4.66 7.22
CA LYS A 160 24.84 4.77 7.95
C LYS A 160 25.41 3.41 8.40
N VAL A 161 24.68 2.31 8.21
CA VAL A 161 25.16 0.97 8.57
C VAL A 161 26.32 0.55 7.64
N PRO A 162 27.47 0.10 8.18
CA PRO A 162 28.59 -0.36 7.36
C PRO A 162 28.19 -1.44 6.35
N GLY A 163 28.63 -1.26 5.10
CA GLY A 163 28.29 -2.15 3.98
C GLY A 163 27.03 -1.75 3.22
N VAL A 164 26.12 -0.97 3.80
CA VAL A 164 24.96 -0.42 3.10
C VAL A 164 25.39 0.77 2.23
N LYS A 165 25.05 0.70 0.95
CA LYS A 165 25.30 1.73 -0.07
C LYS A 165 24.03 2.44 -0.51
N LYS A 166 22.90 1.73 -0.49
CA LYS A 166 21.60 2.24 -0.93
C LYS A 166 20.48 1.57 -0.14
N VAL A 167 19.47 2.38 0.21
CA VAL A 167 18.22 1.92 0.81
C VAL A 167 17.11 2.37 -0.13
N ASN A 168 16.36 1.43 -0.71
CA ASN A 168 15.22 1.76 -1.55
C ASN A 168 13.92 1.71 -0.74
N ILE A 169 12.92 2.47 -1.19
CA ILE A 169 11.52 2.25 -0.83
C ILE A 169 10.82 1.68 -2.07
N ALA A 170 10.53 0.39 -2.02
CA ALA A 170 9.79 -0.32 -3.06
C ALA A 170 8.33 -0.59 -2.64
N SER A 171 8.06 -0.58 -1.33
CA SER A 171 6.73 -0.59 -0.74
C SER A 171 5.91 0.63 -1.17
N GLY A 172 4.59 0.46 -1.18
CA GLY A 172 3.68 1.57 -1.48
C GLY A 172 3.78 2.71 -0.46
N ILE A 173 3.66 3.94 -0.95
CA ILE A 173 3.57 5.15 -0.14
C ILE A 173 2.16 5.74 -0.28
N ARG A 174 1.62 6.21 0.85
CA ARG A 174 0.38 6.99 0.90
C ARG A 174 0.68 8.45 0.70
N TYR A 175 0.55 8.89 -0.55
CA TYR A 175 0.79 10.27 -0.98
C TYR A 175 -0.11 11.29 -0.26
N ASP A 176 -1.33 10.91 0.09
CA ASP A 176 -2.26 11.75 0.84
C ASP A 176 -1.80 12.03 2.28
N MET A 177 -0.98 11.14 2.86
CA MET A 177 -0.35 11.41 4.15
C MET A 177 0.81 12.39 4.02
N ILE A 178 1.57 12.33 2.92
CA ILE A 178 2.66 13.29 2.64
C ILE A 178 2.08 14.70 2.47
N VAL A 179 1.00 14.83 1.69
CA VAL A 179 0.28 16.11 1.53
C VAL A 179 -0.29 16.61 2.86
N ALA A 180 -0.75 15.71 3.73
CA ALA A 180 -1.32 16.09 5.02
C ALA A 180 -0.29 16.46 6.09
N ASP A 181 0.95 16.01 5.96
CA ASP A 181 2.03 16.33 6.89
C ASP A 181 2.58 17.74 6.62
N LYS A 182 2.03 18.70 7.37
CA LYS A 182 2.41 20.12 7.26
C LYS A 182 3.81 20.43 7.79
N ASN A 183 4.37 19.56 8.63
CA ASN A 183 5.64 19.82 9.29
C ASN A 183 6.80 19.23 8.49
N HIS A 184 6.66 17.98 8.03
CA HIS A 184 7.76 17.24 7.43
C HIS A 184 7.40 16.62 6.06
N GLY A 185 6.22 16.88 5.50
CA GLY A 185 5.81 16.29 4.21
C GLY A 185 6.73 16.64 3.05
N ASN A 186 7.14 17.91 2.95
CA ASN A 186 8.09 18.38 1.93
C ASN A 186 9.50 17.79 2.14
N ASP A 187 10.00 17.85 3.36
CA ASP A 187 11.33 17.31 3.71
C ASP A 187 11.39 15.80 3.48
N TYR A 188 10.31 15.09 3.81
CA TYR A 188 10.17 13.66 3.56
C TYR A 188 10.19 13.33 2.07
N LEU A 189 9.46 14.10 1.25
CA LEU A 189 9.46 13.90 -0.20
C LEU A 189 10.84 14.19 -0.81
N GLU A 190 11.51 15.25 -0.35
CA GLU A 190 12.87 15.58 -0.78
C GLU A 190 13.86 14.47 -0.42
N ASP A 191 13.82 13.97 0.82
CA ASP A 191 14.65 12.86 1.29
C ASP A 191 14.40 11.57 0.48
N LEU A 192 13.13 11.22 0.25
CA LEU A 192 12.74 10.09 -0.59
C LEU A 192 13.30 10.19 -2.01
N CYS A 193 13.06 11.31 -2.70
CA CYS A 193 13.54 11.53 -4.07
C CYS A 193 15.07 11.53 -4.12
N LYS A 194 15.72 12.16 -3.13
CA LYS A 194 17.17 12.28 -3.06
C LYS A 194 17.87 10.95 -2.82
N TYR A 195 17.33 10.09 -1.96
CA TYR A 195 18.07 8.92 -1.46
C TYR A 195 17.38 7.58 -1.66
N HIS A 196 16.05 7.52 -1.75
CA HIS A 196 15.31 6.26 -1.61
C HIS A 196 14.54 5.80 -2.85
N VAL A 197 14.40 6.67 -3.84
CA VAL A 197 13.78 6.36 -5.13
C VAL A 197 14.86 6.10 -6.19
N SER A 198 14.72 5.00 -6.93
CA SER A 198 15.59 4.62 -8.04
C SER A 198 14.79 4.61 -9.34
N GLY A 199 14.66 5.78 -9.95
CA GLY A 199 13.93 6.00 -11.21
C GLY A 199 12.42 6.14 -11.05
N GLN A 200 11.75 5.25 -10.33
CA GLN A 200 10.28 5.26 -10.21
C GLN A 200 9.81 5.27 -8.76
N LEU A 201 8.91 6.20 -8.43
CA LEU A 201 8.18 6.21 -7.16
C LEU A 201 6.77 5.66 -7.37
N LYS A 202 6.45 4.59 -6.65
CA LYS A 202 5.18 3.88 -6.77
C LYS A 202 4.14 4.45 -5.81
N ILE A 203 3.01 4.87 -6.36
CA ILE A 203 1.85 5.32 -5.58
C ILE A 203 0.58 4.61 -6.05
N ALA A 204 -0.38 4.49 -5.15
CA ALA A 204 -1.65 3.83 -5.41
C ALA A 204 -2.80 4.81 -5.18
N PRO A 205 -3.26 5.51 -6.24
CA PRO A 205 -4.53 6.25 -6.23
C PRO A 205 -5.74 5.37 -6.58
N GLU A 206 -5.50 4.23 -7.24
CA GLU A 206 -6.46 3.17 -7.64
C GLU A 206 -7.55 3.59 -8.63
N HIS A 207 -8.04 4.83 -8.57
CA HIS A 207 -8.93 5.43 -9.55
C HIS A 207 -8.82 6.97 -9.48
N ILE A 208 -9.58 7.69 -10.30
CA ILE A 208 -9.68 9.17 -10.30
C ILE A 208 -11.10 9.71 -10.17
N SER A 209 -12.10 8.83 -10.15
CA SER A 209 -13.51 9.20 -10.20
C SER A 209 -14.01 9.25 -8.77
N ASP A 210 -14.54 10.38 -8.33
CA ASP A 210 -14.93 10.57 -6.93
C ASP A 210 -16.00 9.56 -6.49
N GLU A 211 -16.91 9.15 -7.38
CA GLU A 211 -17.90 8.10 -7.11
C GLU A 211 -17.21 6.75 -6.83
N VAL A 212 -16.29 6.33 -7.71
CA VAL A 212 -15.57 5.06 -7.55
C VAL A 212 -14.63 5.10 -6.34
N LEU A 213 -13.95 6.23 -6.12
CA LEU A 213 -13.04 6.42 -4.99
C LEU A 213 -13.79 6.42 -3.65
N ALA A 214 -15.01 6.95 -3.60
CA ALA A 214 -15.88 6.84 -2.43
C ALA A 214 -16.24 5.38 -2.12
N HIS A 215 -16.57 4.59 -3.16
CA HIS A 215 -16.78 3.15 -3.02
C HIS A 215 -15.51 2.39 -2.61
N MET A 216 -14.33 2.87 -2.97
CA MET A 216 -13.03 2.31 -2.55
C MET A 216 -12.60 2.76 -1.15
N GLY A 217 -13.16 3.86 -0.62
CA GLY A 217 -12.69 4.49 0.62
C GLY A 217 -11.34 5.20 0.44
N LYS A 218 -11.15 5.89 -0.69
CA LYS A 218 -9.93 6.59 -1.09
C LYS A 218 -10.19 8.09 -1.32
N PRO A 219 -9.20 8.96 -1.09
CA PRO A 219 -9.35 10.40 -1.31
C PRO A 219 -9.50 10.72 -2.81
N GLY A 220 -10.13 11.85 -3.11
CA GLY A 220 -10.37 12.32 -4.48
C GLY A 220 -9.10 12.71 -5.23
N ARG A 221 -9.24 12.90 -6.55
CA ARG A 221 -8.12 13.18 -7.47
C ARG A 221 -7.32 14.45 -7.20
N ASN A 222 -7.88 15.42 -6.47
CA ASN A 222 -7.19 16.69 -6.19
C ASN A 222 -5.92 16.49 -5.35
N ILE A 223 -5.98 15.61 -4.35
CA ILE A 223 -4.81 15.26 -3.52
C ILE A 223 -3.72 14.59 -4.34
N LEU A 224 -4.10 13.79 -5.35
CA LEU A 224 -3.14 13.18 -6.28
C LEU A 224 -2.43 14.26 -7.12
N MET A 225 -3.16 15.26 -7.59
CA MET A 225 -2.58 16.36 -8.37
C MET A 225 -1.66 17.26 -7.53
N GLU A 226 -2.04 17.53 -6.28
CA GLU A 226 -1.22 18.26 -5.33
C GLU A 226 0.11 17.54 -5.08
N PHE A 227 0.04 16.24 -4.73
CA PHE A 227 1.24 15.42 -4.56
C PHE A 227 2.11 15.36 -5.82
N LYS A 228 1.50 15.21 -7.00
CA LYS A 228 2.23 15.23 -8.27
C LYS A 228 3.01 16.54 -8.43
N GLY A 229 2.38 17.67 -8.13
CA GLY A 229 3.05 18.98 -8.14
C GLY A 229 4.27 19.01 -7.23
N MET A 230 4.10 18.61 -5.96
CA MET A 230 5.20 18.51 -5.00
C MET A 230 6.35 17.62 -5.52
N PHE A 231 6.02 16.48 -6.14
CA PHE A 231 7.01 15.54 -6.68
C PHE A 231 7.76 16.10 -7.89
N ASP A 232 7.06 16.73 -8.83
CA ASP A 232 7.66 17.34 -10.02
C ASP A 232 8.60 18.49 -9.62
N GLU A 233 8.17 19.34 -8.69
CA GLU A 233 8.98 20.46 -8.16
C GLU A 233 10.24 19.95 -7.44
N THR A 234 10.10 18.92 -6.62
CA THR A 234 11.22 18.28 -5.91
C THR A 234 12.22 17.67 -6.89
N ASN A 235 11.76 16.98 -7.94
CA ASN A 235 12.64 16.42 -8.96
C ASN A 235 13.39 17.51 -9.74
N LYS A 236 12.69 18.59 -10.10
CA LYS A 236 13.31 19.76 -10.75
C LYS A 236 14.38 20.39 -9.86
N LYS A 237 14.11 20.55 -8.56
CA LYS A 237 15.06 21.08 -7.57
C LYS A 237 16.31 20.18 -7.45
N LEU A 238 16.12 18.86 -7.44
CA LEU A 238 17.19 17.89 -7.28
C LEU A 238 17.91 17.52 -8.59
N GLY A 239 17.44 18.02 -9.75
CA GLY A 239 17.98 17.67 -11.06
C GLY A 239 17.85 16.18 -11.40
N LYS A 240 16.74 15.56 -11.00
CA LYS A 240 16.51 14.12 -11.19
C LYS A 240 15.39 13.85 -12.19
N ASP A 241 15.61 12.83 -13.01
CA ASP A 241 14.61 12.29 -13.95
C ASP A 241 13.89 11.08 -13.33
N GLN A 242 13.10 11.32 -12.28
CA GLN A 242 12.25 10.28 -11.67
C GLN A 242 10.80 10.42 -12.10
N PHE A 243 10.08 9.30 -12.12
CA PHE A 243 8.71 9.23 -12.59
C PHE A 243 7.79 8.59 -11.55
N LEU A 244 6.52 8.98 -11.57
CA LEU A 244 5.49 8.33 -10.77
C LEU A 244 4.91 7.13 -11.53
N THR A 245 4.83 5.99 -10.85
CA THR A 245 4.09 4.82 -11.30
C THR A 245 2.81 4.71 -10.51
N TYR A 246 1.68 4.59 -11.20
CA TYR A 246 0.36 4.60 -10.58
C TYR A 246 -0.26 3.20 -10.61
N TYR A 247 -0.59 2.67 -9.43
CA TYR A 247 -1.42 1.46 -9.32
C TYR A 247 -2.89 1.83 -9.51
N LEU A 248 -3.48 1.34 -10.61
CA LEU A 248 -4.86 1.60 -10.99
C LEU A 248 -5.68 0.31 -10.99
N ILE A 249 -6.96 0.41 -10.63
CA ILE A 249 -7.89 -0.71 -10.57
C ILE A 249 -9.06 -0.47 -11.54
N ALA A 250 -9.24 -1.39 -12.48
CA ALA A 250 -10.39 -1.44 -13.38
C ALA A 250 -11.50 -2.35 -12.80
N ALA A 251 -12.75 -2.08 -13.22
CA ALA A 251 -13.91 -2.92 -12.92
C ALA A 251 -14.20 -3.15 -11.42
N HIS A 252 -13.84 -2.19 -10.57
CA HIS A 252 -14.28 -2.15 -9.17
C HIS A 252 -15.82 -1.99 -9.10
N PRO A 253 -16.52 -2.52 -8.08
CA PRO A 253 -17.96 -2.31 -7.91
C PRO A 253 -18.35 -0.83 -7.80
N GLY A 254 -19.20 -0.37 -8.71
CA GLY A 254 -19.54 1.03 -8.95
C GLY A 254 -18.79 1.63 -10.14
N CYS A 255 -17.76 0.97 -10.65
CA CYS A 255 -17.04 1.35 -11.86
C CYS A 255 -17.76 0.85 -13.14
N ASN A 256 -17.72 1.66 -14.19
CA ASN A 256 -18.27 1.33 -15.50
C ASN A 256 -17.39 1.93 -16.62
N GLU A 257 -17.69 1.64 -17.89
CA GLU A 257 -16.88 2.11 -19.02
C GLU A 257 -16.71 3.64 -19.08
N MET A 258 -17.68 4.44 -18.61
CA MET A 258 -17.56 5.90 -18.57
C MET A 258 -16.47 6.33 -17.59
N HIS A 259 -16.42 5.72 -16.40
CA HIS A 259 -15.39 5.97 -15.40
C HIS A 259 -14.00 5.58 -15.91
N MET A 260 -13.91 4.47 -16.67
CA MET A 260 -12.64 4.05 -17.28
C MET A 260 -12.20 4.99 -18.41
N LYS A 261 -13.14 5.56 -19.18
CA LYS A 261 -12.82 6.59 -20.19
C LYS A 261 -12.33 7.88 -19.53
N GLU A 262 -12.97 8.31 -18.44
CA GLU A 262 -12.51 9.45 -17.64
C GLU A 262 -11.09 9.21 -17.12
N LEU A 263 -10.82 8.02 -16.57
CA LEU A 263 -9.50 7.62 -16.10
C LEU A 263 -8.46 7.65 -17.22
N SER A 264 -8.78 7.09 -18.39
CA SER A 264 -7.90 7.08 -19.57
C SER A 264 -7.52 8.49 -20.03
N SER A 265 -8.51 9.40 -20.16
CA SER A 265 -8.24 10.81 -20.50
C SER A 265 -7.43 11.51 -19.42
N PHE A 266 -7.74 11.30 -18.13
CA PHE A 266 -7.00 11.91 -17.03
C PHE A 266 -5.53 11.47 -16.99
N CYS A 267 -5.24 10.18 -17.19
CA CYS A 267 -3.87 9.68 -17.24
C CYS A 267 -3.05 10.35 -18.36
N ARG A 268 -3.63 10.46 -19.56
CA ARG A 268 -2.97 11.09 -20.71
C ARG A 268 -2.81 12.60 -20.54
N GLU A 269 -3.87 13.28 -20.11
CA GLU A 269 -3.93 14.75 -20.15
C GLU A 269 -3.34 15.40 -18.91
N ARG A 270 -3.50 14.79 -17.74
CA ARG A 270 -3.10 15.36 -16.44
C ARG A 270 -1.88 14.68 -15.84
N LEU A 271 -1.85 13.35 -15.83
CA LEU A 271 -0.69 12.60 -15.30
C LEU A 271 0.46 12.48 -16.31
N LYS A 272 0.20 12.75 -17.60
CA LYS A 272 1.15 12.66 -18.71
C LYS A 272 1.85 11.30 -18.78
N THR A 273 1.09 10.23 -18.51
CA THR A 273 1.59 8.86 -18.49
C THR A 273 0.66 7.93 -19.25
N ASN A 274 1.22 6.87 -19.82
CA ASN A 274 0.47 5.73 -20.34
C ASN A 274 0.52 4.63 -19.29
N PRO A 275 -0.57 4.35 -18.56
CA PRO A 275 -0.54 3.33 -17.53
C PRO A 275 -0.26 1.96 -18.13
N GLU A 276 0.80 1.30 -17.67
CA GLU A 276 1.09 -0.09 -18.06
C GLU A 276 0.49 -1.09 -17.04
N GLN A 277 0.26 -0.63 -15.81
CA GLN A 277 -0.14 -1.45 -14.67
C GLN A 277 -1.57 -1.12 -14.23
N VAL A 278 -2.54 -1.73 -14.92
CA VAL A 278 -3.96 -1.70 -14.51
C VAL A 278 -4.38 -3.09 -14.07
N GLN A 279 -4.79 -3.21 -12.81
CA GLN A 279 -5.29 -4.45 -12.22
C GLN A 279 -6.80 -4.54 -12.38
N ILE A 280 -7.31 -5.72 -12.72
CA ILE A 280 -8.75 -5.99 -12.65
C ILE A 280 -9.11 -6.26 -11.20
N PHE A 281 -10.17 -5.60 -10.71
CA PHE A 281 -10.71 -5.87 -9.38
C PHE A 281 -11.00 -7.37 -9.21
N THR A 282 -10.32 -7.93 -8.20
CA THR A 282 -10.48 -9.31 -7.78
C THR A 282 -11.22 -9.31 -6.45
N PRO A 283 -12.39 -9.98 -6.34
CA PRO A 283 -13.18 -9.99 -5.11
C PRO A 283 -12.43 -10.72 -4.00
N THR A 284 -11.73 -9.96 -3.16
CA THR A 284 -11.00 -10.47 -1.99
C THR A 284 -11.99 -10.79 -0.85
N PRO A 285 -11.95 -12.00 -0.26
CA PRO A 285 -12.85 -12.39 0.83
C PRO A 285 -12.87 -11.38 1.99
N SER A 286 -14.04 -11.26 2.63
CA SER A 286 -14.29 -10.40 3.79
C SER A 286 -14.11 -8.89 3.58
N THR A 287 -13.83 -8.43 2.35
CA THR A 287 -13.73 -7.00 2.04
C THR A 287 -15.10 -6.39 1.70
N ILE A 288 -15.26 -5.10 2.00
CA ILE A 288 -16.49 -4.35 1.70
C ILE A 288 -16.75 -4.34 0.19
N SER A 289 -15.71 -4.17 -0.63
CA SER A 289 -15.85 -4.18 -2.09
C SER A 289 -16.35 -5.53 -2.59
N THR A 290 -15.96 -6.64 -1.97
CA THR A 290 -16.51 -7.96 -2.34
C THR A 290 -17.98 -8.09 -1.95
N LEU A 291 -18.39 -7.55 -0.80
CA LEU A 291 -19.82 -7.47 -0.48
C LEU A 291 -20.58 -6.64 -1.52
N MET A 292 -20.03 -5.48 -1.92
CA MET A 292 -20.58 -4.63 -2.97
C MET A 292 -20.69 -5.37 -4.32
N TYR A 293 -19.66 -6.13 -4.66
CA TYR A 293 -19.58 -6.93 -5.88
C TYR A 293 -20.73 -7.95 -5.98
N TYR A 294 -20.99 -8.71 -4.92
CA TYR A 294 -22.03 -9.74 -4.93
C TYR A 294 -23.43 -9.20 -4.65
N SER A 295 -23.57 -8.25 -3.72
CA SER A 295 -24.89 -7.74 -3.32
C SER A 295 -25.42 -6.65 -4.23
N ARG A 296 -24.55 -6.01 -5.02
CA ARG A 296 -24.85 -4.78 -5.76
C ARG A 296 -25.46 -3.70 -4.85
N LYS A 297 -24.99 -3.62 -3.61
CA LYS A 297 -25.31 -2.57 -2.65
C LYS A 297 -24.02 -1.90 -2.19
N ASP A 298 -24.02 -0.57 -2.13
CA ASP A 298 -22.90 0.16 -1.54
C ASP A 298 -22.97 0.21 0.00
N TRP A 299 -21.97 0.82 0.61
CA TRP A 299 -21.87 0.99 2.06
C TRP A 299 -23.00 1.86 2.66
N SER A 300 -23.61 2.75 1.88
CA SER A 300 -24.76 3.57 2.31
C SER A 300 -26.10 2.83 2.19
N GLY A 301 -26.09 1.62 1.62
CA GLY A 301 -27.30 0.85 1.34
C GLY A 301 -27.94 1.16 -0.02
N LYS A 302 -27.33 2.02 -0.85
CA LYS A 302 -27.78 2.27 -2.23
C LYS A 302 -27.74 0.96 -3.00
N LYS A 303 -28.89 0.56 -3.53
CA LYS A 303 -29.03 -0.67 -4.32
C LYS A 303 -28.66 -0.43 -5.79
N ASN A 304 -28.45 -1.52 -6.51
CA ASN A 304 -28.23 -1.55 -7.96
C ASN A 304 -26.94 -0.84 -8.41
N ILE A 305 -25.88 -0.84 -7.59
CA ILE A 305 -24.57 -0.42 -8.08
C ILE A 305 -24.08 -1.38 -9.17
N LYS A 306 -23.39 -0.85 -10.17
CA LYS A 306 -22.85 -1.67 -11.25
C LYS A 306 -21.72 -2.55 -10.72
N ALA A 307 -21.79 -3.85 -10.96
CA ALA A 307 -20.70 -4.79 -10.67
C ALA A 307 -20.57 -5.74 -11.85
N GLU A 308 -19.40 -5.74 -12.49
CA GLU A 308 -19.16 -6.57 -13.68
C GLU A 308 -18.67 -7.96 -13.27
N HIS A 309 -19.36 -9.01 -13.73
CA HIS A 309 -18.98 -10.40 -13.41
C HIS A 309 -18.31 -11.13 -14.56
N SER A 310 -18.53 -10.68 -15.80
CA SER A 310 -17.88 -11.25 -16.96
C SER A 310 -16.42 -10.82 -17.04
N MET A 311 -15.50 -11.79 -17.03
CA MET A 311 -14.07 -11.51 -17.21
C MET A 311 -13.76 -10.78 -18.52
N GLN A 312 -14.50 -11.09 -19.59
CA GLN A 312 -14.38 -10.41 -20.87
C GLN A 312 -14.72 -8.92 -20.76
N MET A 313 -15.78 -8.59 -20.03
CA MET A 313 -16.21 -7.21 -19.82
C MET A 313 -15.30 -6.47 -18.84
N LYS A 314 -14.76 -7.15 -17.81
CA LYS A 314 -13.71 -6.58 -16.95
C LYS A 314 -12.44 -6.27 -17.76
N GLN A 315 -12.04 -7.17 -18.65
CA GLN A 315 -10.90 -6.96 -19.54
C GLN A 315 -11.15 -5.79 -20.48
N ARG A 316 -12.35 -5.69 -21.06
CA ARG A 316 -12.75 -4.53 -21.88
C ARG A 316 -12.62 -3.21 -21.12
N GLN A 317 -13.00 -3.16 -19.83
CA GLN A 317 -12.80 -1.97 -19.00
C GLN A 317 -11.32 -1.63 -18.79
N LYS A 318 -10.48 -2.63 -18.53
CA LYS A 318 -9.03 -2.48 -18.42
C LYS A 318 -8.40 -1.95 -19.73
N ASP A 319 -8.83 -2.49 -20.87
CA ASP A 319 -8.28 -2.13 -22.18
C ASP A 319 -8.58 -0.67 -22.58
N ILE A 320 -9.63 -0.05 -22.04
CA ILE A 320 -9.92 1.39 -22.26
C ILE A 320 -8.76 2.28 -21.80
N VAL A 321 -8.04 1.87 -20.75
CA VAL A 321 -6.90 2.61 -20.20
C VAL A 321 -5.59 2.21 -20.88
N LEU A 322 -5.40 0.93 -21.19
CA LEU A 322 -4.16 0.43 -21.78
C LEU A 322 -4.02 0.71 -23.28
N ASP A 323 -5.11 0.66 -24.05
CA ASP A 323 -5.10 0.79 -25.51
C ASP A 323 -6.21 1.77 -25.96
N PRO A 324 -6.04 3.08 -25.71
CA PRO A 324 -7.02 4.08 -26.11
C PRO A 324 -7.15 4.20 -27.64
N GLN A 325 -6.15 3.75 -28.42
CA GLN A 325 -6.10 3.92 -29.87
C GLN A 325 -6.87 2.85 -30.66
N LYS A 326 -7.08 1.64 -30.12
CA LYS A 326 -7.90 0.60 -30.81
C LYS A 326 -9.36 0.99 -31.07
N LYS A 327 -9.90 2.01 -30.39
CA LYS A 327 -11.26 2.53 -30.64
C LYS A 327 -11.33 3.69 -31.63
N ALA A 328 -10.22 4.30 -32.03
CA ALA A 328 -10.23 5.29 -33.12
C ALA A 328 -10.30 4.63 -34.52
N ARG A 329 -10.18 3.29 -34.58
CA ARG A 329 -10.12 2.47 -35.82
C ARG A 329 -11.27 1.46 -35.96
N ARG A 330 -12.30 1.54 -35.12
CA ARG A 330 -13.55 0.74 -35.21
C ARG A 330 -14.73 1.67 -35.02
#